data_AF-A0A6D2XZI9-F1
#
_entry.id   AF-A0A6D2XZI9-F1
#
_cell.length_a   1.000
_cell.length_b   1.000
_cell.length_c   1.000
_cell.angle_alpha   90.00
_cell.angle_beta   90.00
_cell.angle_gamma   90.00
#
_symmetry.space_group_name_H-M   'P 1'
#
loop_
_entity.id
_entity.type
_entity.pdbx_description
1 polymer ?
#
loop_
_entity_poly.entity_id
_entity_poly.type
_entity_poly.pdbx_seq_one_letter_code
_entity_poly.pdbx_strand_id
1 'polypeptide(L)'
;MGPLVTWVVPLLFLFLLSRQGAACRTSECCFQDPPYPDADSGSASGPRDLRCYRISSDRYECSWQYEGPTAGVSHFLRCCLSSGRCCYFAAGSATRLQFSDQAGVSVLYTVTLWVESWARNQTEKSPEVTLQLYNSVKYEPPLGDIKVSKLAGQLRMEWETPDNQVGAEVQFRHRTPSSPWKLGDCGPQDDDTESCLCPLEMNVAQEFQLRRRRLGSQGSSWSKWSSPVCVPPENPPQPQVRFSVEQLGQDGRRRLTLKEQPTQLELPEGCQGLAPGTEVTYRLQLHMLSCPCKAKATRTLHLGKMPYLSGAAYNVAVISSNQFGPGLNQTWHIPADSHTDGMISAHCNLRLPDSRDSPASASRVAEITGICHHNRLILYF
;
A
#
# COMPACT_ATOMS: atom_id res chain seq x y z
N MET A 1 -82.54 4.59 76.64
CA MET A 1 -81.83 5.62 75.86
C MET A 1 -80.53 5.01 75.35
N GLY A 2 -80.52 4.54 74.10
CA GLY A 2 -79.27 4.47 73.31
C GLY A 2 -78.87 5.88 72.84
N PRO A 3 -77.82 6.08 72.03
CA PRO A 3 -77.56 5.19 70.89
C PRO A 3 -76.08 5.07 70.39
N LEU A 4 -75.94 4.22 69.36
CA LEU A 4 -75.09 4.36 68.16
C LEU A 4 -73.56 4.18 68.25
N VAL A 5 -73.18 2.96 67.88
CA VAL A 5 -71.98 2.61 67.10
C VAL A 5 -71.81 3.59 65.93
N THR A 6 -70.62 4.16 65.79
CA THR A 6 -70.15 4.78 64.54
C THR A 6 -68.74 4.27 64.22
N TRP A 7 -68.67 3.48 63.15
CA TRP A 7 -67.44 3.15 62.45
C TRP A 7 -66.86 4.41 61.83
N VAL A 8 -65.62 4.76 62.16
CA VAL A 8 -64.84 5.75 61.40
C VAL A 8 -63.89 4.97 60.50
N VAL A 9 -64.27 4.90 59.23
CA VAL A 9 -63.42 4.46 58.12
C VAL A 9 -62.33 5.52 57.90
N PRO A 10 -61.03 5.23 58.01
CA PRO A 10 -60.03 6.14 57.49
C PRO A 10 -60.00 5.96 55.97
N LEU A 11 -60.45 6.99 55.25
CA LEU A 11 -60.27 7.11 53.81
C LEU A 11 -58.78 6.94 53.48
N LEU A 12 -58.44 5.81 52.85
CA LEU A 12 -57.23 5.66 52.06
C LEU A 12 -57.31 6.67 50.90
N PHE A 13 -56.76 7.85 51.11
CA PHE A 13 -56.36 8.73 50.01
C PHE A 13 -55.24 8.02 49.25
N LEU A 14 -55.64 7.24 48.24
CA LEU A 14 -54.79 6.86 47.13
C LEU A 14 -54.30 8.17 46.49
N PHE A 15 -53.10 8.59 46.89
CA PHE A 15 -52.26 9.42 46.02
C PHE A 15 -51.94 8.56 44.79
N LEU A 16 -52.86 8.57 43.82
CA LEU A 16 -52.54 8.41 42.42
C LEU A 16 -51.65 9.61 42.06
N LEU A 17 -50.39 9.53 42.45
CA LEU A 17 -49.32 10.20 41.75
C LEU A 17 -49.41 9.64 40.33
N SER A 18 -50.10 10.41 39.48
CA SER A 18 -49.98 10.33 38.04
C SER A 18 -48.48 10.23 37.78
N ARG A 19 -48.06 9.04 37.37
CA ARG A 19 -46.73 8.76 36.85
C ARG A 19 -46.68 9.50 35.51
N GLN A 20 -46.60 10.83 35.58
CA GLN A 20 -46.22 11.67 34.45
C GLN A 20 -44.89 11.08 33.99
N GLY A 21 -44.93 10.39 32.86
CA GLY A 21 -43.78 9.75 32.27
C GLY A 21 -42.70 10.82 32.18
N ALA A 22 -41.58 10.60 32.88
CA ALA A 22 -40.41 11.41 32.68
C ALA A 22 -40.10 11.35 31.18
N ALA A 23 -40.21 12.49 30.49
CA ALA A 23 -39.81 12.61 29.11
C ALA A 23 -38.36 12.13 29.02
N CYS A 24 -38.11 11.11 28.20
CA CYS A 24 -36.78 10.52 28.07
C CYS A 24 -35.78 11.64 27.72
N ARG A 25 -34.68 11.72 28.49
CA ARG A 25 -33.66 12.75 28.28
C ARG A 25 -33.00 12.53 26.92
N THR A 26 -32.66 13.63 26.25
CA THR A 26 -31.87 13.67 25.02
C THR A 26 -30.46 13.12 25.29
N SER A 27 -30.28 11.79 25.23
CA SER A 27 -29.03 10.99 25.30
C SER A 27 -29.19 9.66 26.06
N GLU A 28 -30.35 9.40 26.67
CA GLU A 28 -30.64 8.15 27.41
C GLU A 28 -31.51 7.20 26.57
N CYS A 29 -31.32 5.89 26.76
CA CYS A 29 -32.12 4.88 26.09
C CYS A 29 -33.52 4.81 26.72
N CYS A 30 -34.54 5.13 25.94
CA CYS A 30 -35.92 5.24 26.39
C CYS A 30 -36.61 3.86 26.37
N PHE A 31 -37.19 3.45 27.49
CA PHE A 31 -37.91 2.17 27.62
C PHE A 31 -39.43 2.30 27.39
N GLN A 32 -39.93 3.49 27.05
CA GLN A 32 -41.32 3.68 26.66
C GLN A 32 -41.52 3.20 25.23
N ASP A 33 -42.70 2.71 24.89
CA ASP A 33 -43.02 2.47 23.50
C ASP A 33 -43.11 3.81 22.76
N PRO A 34 -42.43 3.98 21.61
CA PRO A 34 -42.66 5.11 20.73
C PRO A 34 -44.16 5.17 20.39
N PRO A 35 -44.72 6.37 20.16
CA PRO A 35 -46.09 6.50 19.69
C PRO A 35 -46.19 5.87 18.30
N TYR A 36 -46.53 4.58 18.25
CA TYR A 36 -46.51 3.75 17.05
C TYR A 36 -47.54 4.31 16.06
N PRO A 37 -47.15 4.73 14.84
CA PRO A 37 -48.10 4.78 13.75
C PRO A 37 -48.28 3.35 13.24
N ASP A 38 -49.50 2.81 13.35
CA ASP A 38 -49.86 1.55 12.70
C ASP A 38 -49.57 1.67 11.19
N ALA A 39 -48.59 0.91 10.69
CA ALA A 39 -48.35 0.79 9.26
C ALA A 39 -47.56 -0.46 8.91
N ASP A 40 -47.99 -1.09 7.82
CA ASP A 40 -47.46 -2.34 7.27
C ASP A 40 -45.97 -2.24 6.90
N SER A 41 -45.26 -3.33 7.21
CA SER A 41 -43.86 -3.53 6.84
C SER A 41 -43.79 -3.93 5.38
N GLY A 42 -43.43 -3.01 4.49
CA GLY A 42 -43.35 -3.35 3.07
C GLY A 42 -42.76 -2.29 2.16
N SER A 43 -41.44 -2.16 2.12
CA SER A 43 -40.71 -1.73 0.93
C SER A 43 -39.21 -2.04 1.04
N ALA A 44 -38.53 -2.17 -0.10
CA ALA A 44 -37.08 -2.35 -0.21
C ALA A 44 -36.26 -1.05 0.05
N SER A 45 -36.93 0.04 0.43
CA SER A 45 -36.36 1.37 0.69
C SER A 45 -36.51 1.74 2.16
N GLY A 46 -35.41 2.01 2.86
CA GLY A 46 -35.42 2.26 4.29
C GLY A 46 -34.02 2.45 4.88
N PRO A 47 -33.87 2.42 6.21
CA PRO A 47 -32.55 2.47 6.85
C PRO A 47 -31.79 1.16 6.57
N ARG A 48 -30.52 1.27 6.18
CA ARG A 48 -29.66 0.12 5.87
C ARG A 48 -28.22 0.37 6.33
N ASP A 49 -27.41 -0.67 6.33
CA ASP A 49 -25.98 -0.59 6.69
C ASP A 49 -25.76 0.04 8.08
N LEU A 50 -26.56 -0.39 9.07
CA LEU A 50 -26.39 0.01 10.47
C LEU A 50 -25.06 -0.50 11.00
N ARG A 51 -24.25 0.42 11.53
CA ARG A 51 -22.95 0.13 12.16
C ARG A 51 -22.88 0.83 13.49
N CYS A 52 -22.53 0.06 14.53
CA CYS A 52 -22.32 0.59 15.87
C CYS A 52 -20.94 0.18 16.36
N TYR A 53 -20.17 1.14 16.88
CA TYR A 53 -18.84 0.90 17.40
C TYR A 53 -18.48 1.90 18.51
N ARG A 54 -17.52 1.50 19.34
CA ARG A 54 -16.92 2.30 20.39
C ARG A 54 -15.95 3.33 19.79
N ILE A 55 -16.06 4.59 20.21
CA ILE A 55 -15.20 5.70 19.78
C ILE A 55 -14.26 6.22 20.88
N SER A 56 -14.62 6.06 22.16
CA SER A 56 -13.76 6.29 23.33
C SER A 56 -14.08 5.24 24.41
N SER A 57 -13.39 5.29 25.56
CA SER A 57 -13.63 4.35 26.67
C SER A 57 -15.09 4.26 27.11
N ASP A 58 -15.82 5.37 27.04
CA ASP A 58 -17.18 5.56 27.57
C ASP A 58 -18.22 5.93 26.49
N ARG A 59 -17.81 6.06 25.22
CA ARG A 59 -18.67 6.61 24.15
C ARG A 59 -18.74 5.71 22.93
N TYR A 60 -19.93 5.65 22.36
CA TYR A 60 -20.30 4.80 21.24
C TYR A 60 -20.96 5.63 20.15
N GLU A 61 -20.76 5.24 18.90
CA GLU A 61 -21.37 5.84 17.73
C GLU A 61 -22.09 4.75 16.92
N CYS A 62 -23.34 5.04 16.55
CA CYS A 62 -24.09 4.28 15.58
C CYS A 62 -24.39 5.15 14.36
N SER A 63 -24.20 4.60 13.16
CA SER A 63 -24.48 5.27 11.89
C SER A 63 -25.13 4.32 10.90
N TRP A 64 -26.02 4.84 10.05
CA TRP A 64 -26.70 4.08 9.01
C TRP A 64 -26.85 4.92 7.74
N GLN A 65 -27.19 4.27 6.65
CA GLN A 65 -27.65 4.91 5.42
C GLN A 65 -29.17 4.91 5.41
N TYR A 66 -29.79 5.89 4.75
CA TYR A 66 -31.23 5.97 4.61
C TYR A 66 -31.60 6.32 3.17
N GLU A 67 -32.43 5.49 2.55
CA GLU A 67 -33.05 5.76 1.26
C GLU A 67 -34.56 5.97 1.46
N GLY A 68 -35.01 7.21 1.27
CA GLY A 68 -36.40 7.59 1.45
C GLY A 68 -36.60 9.10 1.54
N PRO A 69 -37.82 9.55 1.88
CA PRO A 69 -38.13 10.97 2.02
C PRO A 69 -37.34 11.61 3.17
N THR A 70 -36.59 12.68 2.89
CA THR A 70 -35.84 13.43 3.92
C THR A 70 -36.69 14.42 4.70
N ALA A 71 -37.79 14.90 4.10
CA ALA A 71 -38.70 15.84 4.74
C ALA A 71 -39.62 15.12 5.75
N GLY A 72 -39.49 15.48 7.03
CA GLY A 72 -40.34 14.97 8.10
C GLY A 72 -40.00 13.55 8.58
N VAL A 73 -38.84 13.01 8.20
CA VAL A 73 -38.39 11.70 8.70
C VAL A 73 -37.84 11.81 10.12
N SER A 74 -38.19 10.85 10.97
CA SER A 74 -37.58 10.66 12.29
C SER A 74 -37.04 9.25 12.43
N HIS A 75 -35.77 9.13 12.83
CA HIS A 75 -35.07 7.88 13.03
C HIS A 75 -34.98 7.54 14.51
N PHE A 76 -35.14 6.26 14.81
CA PHE A 76 -35.07 5.69 16.14
C PHE A 76 -34.16 4.46 16.13
N LEU A 77 -33.09 4.48 16.93
CA LEU A 77 -32.23 3.32 17.11
C LEU A 77 -32.79 2.46 18.24
N ARG A 78 -33.29 1.27 17.92
CA ARG A 78 -33.72 0.26 18.89
C ARG A 78 -32.53 -0.54 19.38
N CYS A 79 -32.51 -0.82 20.68
CA CYS A 79 -31.51 -1.64 21.33
C CYS A 79 -32.19 -2.63 22.29
N CYS A 80 -32.01 -3.92 22.05
CA CYS A 80 -32.58 -4.98 22.87
C CYS A 80 -31.50 -5.86 23.47
N LEU A 81 -31.64 -6.12 24.76
CA LEU A 81 -30.95 -7.21 25.43
C LEU A 81 -31.54 -8.55 24.98
N SER A 82 -30.72 -9.59 24.95
CA SER A 82 -31.17 -10.97 24.70
C SER A 82 -32.28 -11.45 25.66
N SER A 83 -32.42 -10.80 26.82
CA SER A 83 -33.52 -11.03 27.77
C SER A 83 -34.86 -10.36 27.38
N GLY A 84 -34.97 -9.76 26.20
CA GLY A 84 -36.19 -9.13 25.68
C GLY A 84 -36.48 -7.71 26.20
N ARG A 85 -35.59 -7.11 27.00
CA ARG A 85 -35.71 -5.69 27.38
C ARG A 85 -35.18 -4.82 26.25
N CYS A 86 -36.08 -4.05 25.66
CA CYS A 86 -35.79 -3.14 24.57
C CYS A 86 -35.90 -1.69 25.01
N CYS A 87 -35.01 -0.85 24.50
CA CYS A 87 -35.09 0.60 24.62
C CYS A 87 -34.79 1.23 23.26
N TYR A 88 -34.97 2.54 23.14
CA TYR A 88 -34.71 3.27 21.91
C TYR A 88 -34.02 4.61 22.14
N PHE A 89 -33.26 5.05 21.15
CA PHE A 89 -32.74 6.41 21.07
C PHE A 89 -33.38 7.17 19.92
N ALA A 90 -33.85 8.38 20.17
CA ALA A 90 -34.32 9.28 19.12
C ALA A 90 -33.13 9.98 18.45
N ALA A 91 -32.95 9.78 17.15
CA ALA A 91 -31.94 10.47 16.34
C ALA A 91 -32.53 11.62 15.50
N GLY A 92 -33.85 11.77 15.47
CA GLY A 92 -34.53 12.78 14.66
C GLY A 92 -34.24 12.57 13.18
N SER A 93 -33.91 13.62 12.43
CA SER A 93 -33.55 13.51 11.00
C SER A 93 -32.09 13.09 10.75
N ALA A 94 -31.29 12.86 11.81
CA ALA A 94 -29.90 12.48 11.66
C ALA A 94 -29.77 10.97 11.41
N THR A 95 -28.81 10.59 10.56
CA THR A 95 -28.44 9.18 10.30
C THR A 95 -27.24 8.71 11.13
N ARG A 96 -26.92 9.46 12.18
CA ARG A 96 -25.82 9.21 13.11
C ARG A 96 -26.27 9.58 14.51
N LEU A 97 -25.93 8.74 15.47
CA LEU A 97 -26.23 8.90 16.88
C LEU A 97 -24.99 8.54 17.72
N GLN A 98 -24.69 9.34 18.73
CA GLN A 98 -23.68 9.02 19.75
C GLN A 98 -24.33 8.93 21.13
N PHE A 99 -23.88 7.99 21.94
CA PHE A 99 -24.33 7.81 23.32
C PHE A 99 -23.18 7.32 24.22
N SER A 100 -23.32 7.47 25.53
CA SER A 100 -22.37 6.94 26.52
C SER A 100 -22.84 5.60 27.09
N ASP A 101 -21.93 4.83 27.68
CA ASP A 101 -22.25 3.64 28.49
C ASP A 101 -23.24 3.90 29.65
N GLN A 102 -23.35 5.14 30.13
CA GLN A 102 -24.32 5.57 31.15
C GLN A 102 -25.74 5.72 30.60
N ALA A 103 -25.94 5.62 29.28
CA ALA A 103 -27.25 5.77 28.64
C ALA A 103 -28.22 4.59 28.86
N GLY A 104 -27.90 3.64 29.74
CA GLY A 104 -28.75 2.49 30.06
C GLY A 104 -28.64 1.32 29.08
N VAL A 105 -27.64 1.33 28.21
CA VAL A 105 -27.34 0.22 27.27
C VAL A 105 -26.27 -0.68 27.87
N SER A 106 -26.52 -1.99 27.83
CA SER A 106 -25.56 -2.98 28.32
C SER A 106 -24.44 -3.22 27.32
N VAL A 107 -23.37 -2.44 27.41
CA VAL A 107 -22.24 -2.50 26.45
C VAL A 107 -21.38 -3.76 26.57
N LEU A 108 -21.39 -4.41 27.73
CA LEU A 108 -20.64 -5.64 28.01
C LEU A 108 -21.40 -6.93 27.65
N TYR A 109 -22.69 -6.85 27.31
CA TYR A 109 -23.48 -8.00 26.88
C TYR A 109 -23.77 -7.90 25.39
N THR A 110 -24.11 -9.03 24.78
CA THR A 110 -24.59 -9.06 23.40
C THR A 110 -25.95 -8.38 23.34
N VAL A 111 -26.07 -7.38 22.46
CA VAL A 111 -27.29 -6.62 22.20
C VAL A 111 -27.68 -6.73 20.73
N THR A 112 -28.97 -6.70 20.47
CA THR A 112 -29.55 -6.64 19.13
C THR A 112 -30.00 -5.22 18.85
N LEU A 113 -29.52 -4.65 17.75
CA LEU A 113 -29.74 -3.26 17.35
C LEU A 113 -30.38 -3.20 15.96
N TRP A 114 -31.35 -2.30 15.76
CA TRP A 114 -31.90 -1.96 14.45
C TRP A 114 -32.39 -0.52 14.44
N VAL A 115 -32.60 0.04 13.25
CA VAL A 115 -33.15 1.40 13.09
C VAL A 115 -34.57 1.30 12.58
N GLU A 116 -35.46 2.06 13.20
CA GLU A 116 -36.82 2.33 12.72
C GLU A 116 -36.84 3.77 12.18
N SER A 117 -37.27 3.94 10.93
CA SER A 117 -37.37 5.25 10.28
C SER A 117 -38.82 5.55 9.95
N TRP A 118 -39.33 6.65 10.49
CA TRP A 118 -40.73 7.03 10.37
C TRP A 118 -40.85 8.17 9.39
N ALA A 119 -41.55 7.96 8.28
CA ALA A 119 -41.81 8.99 7.28
C ALA A 119 -43.26 8.93 6.82
N ARG A 120 -44.00 10.04 6.93
CA ARG A 120 -45.35 10.25 6.35
C ARG A 120 -46.29 9.02 6.44
N ASN A 121 -46.36 8.40 7.62
CA ASN A 121 -47.18 7.23 7.97
C ASN A 121 -46.63 5.85 7.55
N GLN A 122 -45.34 5.74 7.22
CA GLN A 122 -44.67 4.47 7.00
C GLN A 122 -43.51 4.30 7.97
N THR A 123 -43.38 3.09 8.51
CA THR A 123 -42.27 2.69 9.38
C THR A 123 -41.41 1.68 8.66
N GLU A 124 -40.18 2.07 8.33
CA GLU A 124 -39.20 1.20 7.69
C GLU A 124 -38.16 0.74 8.70
N LYS A 125 -37.80 -0.56 8.65
CA LYS A 125 -36.87 -1.18 9.58
C LYS A 125 -35.59 -1.62 8.89
N SER A 126 -34.45 -1.40 9.53
CA SER A 126 -33.19 -1.96 9.07
C SER A 126 -33.11 -3.45 9.42
N PRO A 127 -32.26 -4.23 8.73
CA PRO A 127 -31.83 -5.52 9.25
C PRO A 127 -31.28 -5.39 10.68
N GLU A 128 -31.56 -6.39 11.51
CA GLU A 128 -31.05 -6.46 12.87
C GLU A 128 -29.56 -6.82 12.89
N VAL A 129 -28.81 -6.17 13.78
CA VAL A 129 -27.39 -6.42 14.00
C VAL A 129 -27.20 -6.83 15.46
N THR A 130 -26.56 -7.98 15.68
CA THR A 130 -26.28 -8.50 17.01
C THR A 130 -24.78 -8.40 17.30
N LEU A 131 -24.40 -7.64 18.33
CA LEU A 131 -22.99 -7.38 18.67
C LEU A 131 -22.81 -7.06 20.15
N GLN A 132 -21.56 -7.10 20.62
CA GLN A 132 -21.17 -6.64 21.95
C GLN A 132 -20.45 -5.28 21.82
N LEU A 133 -21.15 -4.19 22.15
CA LEU A 133 -20.70 -2.81 21.87
C LEU A 133 -19.30 -2.50 22.41
N TYR A 134 -18.96 -2.96 23.62
CA TYR A 134 -17.64 -2.75 24.21
C TYR A 134 -16.50 -3.29 23.34
N ASN A 135 -16.75 -4.41 22.66
CA ASN A 135 -15.79 -5.10 21.83
C ASN A 135 -15.83 -4.68 20.36
N SER A 136 -16.89 -4.00 19.92
CA SER A 136 -17.04 -3.46 18.57
C SER A 136 -16.28 -2.16 18.43
N VAL A 137 -15.00 -2.22 18.02
CA VAL A 137 -14.16 -1.04 17.76
C VAL A 137 -13.94 -0.91 16.26
N LYS A 138 -13.87 0.32 15.75
CA LYS A 138 -13.49 0.58 14.37
C LYS A 138 -12.00 0.85 14.31
N TYR A 139 -11.26 -0.08 13.72
CA TYR A 139 -9.82 0.10 13.57
C TYR A 139 -9.50 1.15 12.49
N GLU A 140 -8.37 1.81 12.68
CA GLU A 140 -7.78 2.68 11.68
C GLU A 140 -6.97 1.83 10.68
N PRO A 141 -6.90 2.25 9.41
CA PRO A 141 -5.94 1.64 8.50
C PRO A 141 -4.51 1.85 9.02
N PRO A 142 -3.52 1.10 8.51
CA PRO A 142 -2.12 1.40 8.74
C PRO A 142 -1.83 2.89 8.46
N LEU A 143 -1.28 3.57 9.47
CA LEU A 143 -0.94 4.98 9.43
C LEU A 143 0.57 5.15 9.22
N GLY A 144 0.98 6.23 8.54
CA GLY A 144 2.38 6.56 8.28
C GLY A 144 2.99 5.90 7.04
N ASP A 145 4.32 6.04 6.89
CA ASP A 145 5.07 5.50 5.76
C ASP A 145 5.30 3.99 5.95
N ILE A 146 4.45 3.20 5.30
CA ILE A 146 4.58 1.74 5.25
C ILE A 146 5.94 1.40 4.61
N LYS A 147 6.79 0.71 5.36
CA LYS A 147 8.12 0.30 4.90
C LYS A 147 7.97 -0.85 3.91
N VAL A 148 8.58 -0.71 2.73
CA VAL A 148 8.54 -1.72 1.68
C VAL A 148 9.93 -2.30 1.48
N SER A 149 10.05 -3.61 1.58
CA SER A 149 11.29 -4.35 1.33
C SER A 149 11.01 -5.63 0.55
N LYS A 150 12.07 -6.31 0.10
CA LYS A 150 11.97 -7.61 -0.58
C LYS A 150 12.43 -8.72 0.36
N LEU A 151 11.60 -9.74 0.55
CA LEU A 151 11.92 -10.92 1.33
C LEU A 151 11.53 -12.18 0.56
N ALA A 152 12.49 -13.08 0.32
CA ALA A 152 12.28 -14.38 -0.35
C ALA A 152 11.50 -14.30 -1.70
N GLY A 153 11.69 -13.23 -2.47
CA GLY A 153 11.01 -13.02 -3.75
C GLY A 153 9.60 -12.41 -3.64
N GLN A 154 9.18 -12.02 -2.44
CA GLN A 154 7.92 -11.33 -2.17
C GLN A 154 8.19 -9.92 -1.64
N LEU A 155 7.16 -9.08 -1.70
CA LEU A 155 7.17 -7.78 -1.03
C LEU A 155 6.84 -7.97 0.44
N ARG A 156 7.70 -7.48 1.32
CA ARG A 156 7.38 -7.34 2.74
C ARG A 156 7.01 -5.89 3.02
N MET A 157 5.78 -5.70 3.45
CA MET A 157 5.25 -4.42 3.92
C MET A 157 5.21 -4.45 5.44
N GLU A 158 5.77 -3.42 6.09
CA GLU A 158 5.84 -3.31 7.54
C GLU A 158 5.37 -1.93 8.00
N TRP A 159 4.57 -1.90 9.06
CA TRP A 159 4.04 -0.67 9.64
C TRP A 159 3.85 -0.79 11.15
N GLU A 160 3.83 0.34 11.83
CA GLU A 160 3.55 0.41 13.26
C GLU A 160 2.04 0.28 13.50
N THR A 161 1.67 -0.48 14.53
CA THR A 161 0.27 -0.63 14.92
C THR A 161 -0.26 0.69 15.49
N PRO A 162 -1.39 1.24 15.00
CA PRO A 162 -2.03 2.39 15.62
C PRO A 162 -2.31 2.16 17.09
N ASP A 163 -2.14 3.23 17.88
CA ASP A 163 -2.20 3.18 19.33
C ASP A 163 -3.45 2.45 19.85
N ASN A 164 -3.24 1.51 20.78
CA ASN A 164 -4.28 0.73 21.43
C ASN A 164 -5.13 -0.15 20.49
N GLN A 165 -4.62 -0.50 19.29
CA GLN A 165 -5.31 -1.37 18.31
C GLN A 165 -4.52 -2.64 17.97
N VAL A 166 -4.01 -3.32 19.00
CA VAL A 166 -3.35 -4.64 18.87
C VAL A 166 -4.40 -5.74 18.64
N GLY A 167 -4.04 -6.77 17.89
CA GLY A 167 -4.93 -7.90 17.59
C GLY A 167 -5.85 -7.62 16.40
N ALA A 168 -5.29 -7.60 15.20
CA ALA A 168 -6.00 -7.31 13.95
C ALA A 168 -5.96 -8.46 12.96
N GLU A 169 -7.01 -8.56 12.14
CA GLU A 169 -6.96 -9.24 10.86
C GLU A 169 -6.72 -8.20 9.77
N VAL A 170 -5.76 -8.47 8.89
CA VAL A 170 -5.31 -7.50 7.90
C VAL A 170 -5.52 -8.02 6.49
N GLN A 171 -6.06 -7.14 5.64
CA GLN A 171 -6.27 -7.37 4.23
C GLN A 171 -5.54 -6.33 3.40
N PHE A 172 -5.05 -6.76 2.24
CA PHE A 172 -4.54 -5.86 1.23
C PHE A 172 -5.33 -6.01 -0.06
N ARG A 173 -5.34 -4.94 -0.85
CA ARG A 173 -5.71 -5.00 -2.25
C ARG A 173 -4.58 -4.42 -3.08
N HIS A 174 -4.40 -4.99 -4.26
CA HIS A 174 -3.37 -4.52 -5.18
C HIS A 174 -3.82 -4.53 -6.62
N ARG A 175 -3.19 -3.70 -7.45
CA ARG A 175 -3.42 -3.64 -8.89
C ARG A 175 -2.20 -3.16 -9.64
N THR A 176 -2.16 -3.50 -10.92
CA THR A 176 -1.22 -2.95 -11.91
C THR A 176 -1.94 -1.85 -12.72
N PRO A 177 -1.24 -1.10 -13.58
CA PRO A 177 -1.90 -0.13 -14.46
C PRO A 177 -3.03 -0.80 -15.25
N SER A 178 -4.18 -0.12 -15.32
CA SER A 178 -5.36 -0.55 -16.07
C SER A 178 -5.98 -1.90 -15.65
N SER A 179 -5.55 -2.50 -14.53
CA SER A 179 -6.10 -3.76 -14.04
C SER A 179 -7.13 -3.55 -12.93
N PRO A 180 -8.12 -4.45 -12.77
CA PRO A 180 -8.99 -4.45 -11.59
C PRO A 180 -8.20 -4.74 -10.31
N TRP A 181 -8.78 -4.38 -9.17
CA TRP A 181 -8.24 -4.71 -7.85
C TRP A 181 -8.26 -6.22 -7.59
N LYS A 182 -7.13 -6.75 -7.15
CA LYS A 182 -6.99 -8.11 -6.60
C LYS A 182 -6.90 -8.02 -5.08
N LEU A 183 -7.61 -8.91 -4.38
CA LEU A 183 -7.62 -8.97 -2.92
C LEU A 183 -6.64 -10.03 -2.42
N GLY A 184 -6.01 -9.76 -1.27
CA GLY A 184 -5.22 -10.74 -0.54
C GLY A 184 -5.31 -10.50 0.97
N ASP A 185 -4.88 -11.50 1.74
CA ASP A 185 -4.96 -11.54 3.19
C ASP A 185 -3.56 -11.67 3.79
N CYS A 186 -3.27 -10.88 4.82
CA CYS A 186 -2.01 -10.95 5.57
C CYS A 186 -2.12 -11.87 6.81
N GLY A 187 -3.34 -12.37 7.09
CA GLY A 187 -3.63 -13.17 8.28
C GLY A 187 -3.78 -12.34 9.55
N PRO A 188 -3.88 -13.01 10.71
CA PRO A 188 -3.94 -12.37 12.02
C PRO A 188 -2.58 -11.74 12.39
N GLN A 189 -2.64 -10.60 13.07
CA GLN A 189 -1.51 -9.83 13.57
C GLN A 189 -1.77 -9.48 15.04
N ASP A 190 -0.76 -9.60 15.89
CA ASP A 190 -0.92 -9.37 17.35
C ASP A 190 0.29 -8.64 17.97
N ASP A 191 1.14 -8.06 17.12
CA ASP A 191 2.35 -7.36 17.54
C ASP A 191 2.20 -5.84 17.39
N ASP A 192 3.06 -5.09 18.10
CA ASP A 192 3.16 -3.63 17.99
C ASP A 192 3.65 -3.20 16.59
N THR A 193 4.26 -4.12 15.84
CA THR A 193 4.64 -3.94 14.43
C THR A 193 4.02 -5.05 13.61
N GLU A 194 3.20 -4.69 12.64
CA GLU A 194 2.56 -5.66 11.75
C GLU A 194 3.31 -5.77 10.44
N SER A 195 3.13 -6.90 9.77
CA SER A 195 3.71 -7.08 8.46
C SER A 195 2.84 -7.91 7.52
N CYS A 196 2.99 -7.68 6.23
CA CYS A 196 2.33 -8.43 5.17
C CYS A 196 3.30 -8.86 4.10
N LEU A 197 3.15 -10.10 3.63
CA LEU A 197 3.83 -10.60 2.44
C LEU A 197 2.89 -10.47 1.25
N CYS A 198 3.30 -9.66 0.28
CA CYS A 198 2.53 -9.30 -0.90
C CYS A 198 3.20 -9.80 -2.18
N PRO A 199 2.44 -10.06 -3.27
CA PRO A 199 2.99 -10.45 -4.56
C PRO A 199 3.83 -9.32 -5.18
N LEU A 200 5.04 -9.65 -5.62
CA LEU A 200 5.92 -8.73 -6.35
C LEU A 200 5.83 -8.99 -7.86
N GLU A 201 5.57 -7.96 -8.65
CA GLU A 201 5.56 -8.05 -10.11
C GLU A 201 6.93 -7.68 -10.70
N MET A 202 7.35 -8.44 -11.70
CA MET A 202 8.70 -8.31 -12.25
C MET A 202 8.90 -7.05 -13.09
N ASN A 203 7.91 -6.69 -13.92
CA ASN A 203 8.07 -5.70 -15.00
C ASN A 203 7.02 -4.58 -14.98
N VAL A 204 6.08 -4.60 -14.04
CA VAL A 204 5.03 -3.59 -13.92
C VAL A 204 5.02 -3.00 -12.51
N ALA A 205 4.73 -1.71 -12.43
CA ALA A 205 4.51 -1.05 -11.15
C ALA A 205 3.18 -1.53 -10.54
N GLN A 206 3.10 -1.51 -9.22
CA GLN A 206 1.93 -1.94 -8.47
C GLN A 206 1.52 -0.88 -7.46
N GLU A 207 0.22 -0.80 -7.21
CA GLU A 207 -0.37 0.00 -6.13
C GLU A 207 -0.96 -0.96 -5.10
N PHE A 208 -0.65 -0.74 -3.84
CA PHE A 208 -1.21 -1.48 -2.71
C PHE A 208 -1.98 -0.57 -1.77
N GLN A 209 -3.04 -1.11 -1.18
CA GLN A 209 -3.74 -0.49 -0.06
C GLN A 209 -4.07 -1.56 0.96
N LEU A 210 -3.95 -1.21 2.23
CA LEU A 210 -4.19 -2.11 3.35
C LEU A 210 -5.36 -1.63 4.19
N ARG A 211 -6.03 -2.57 4.85
CA ARG A 211 -7.10 -2.29 5.80
C ARG A 211 -7.08 -3.33 6.91
N ARG A 212 -7.66 -2.97 8.05
CA ARG A 212 -7.60 -3.74 9.28
C ARG A 212 -8.98 -3.87 9.91
N ARG A 213 -9.19 -4.94 10.66
CA ARG A 213 -10.32 -5.09 11.58
C ARG A 213 -9.85 -5.82 12.83
N ARG A 214 -10.60 -5.71 13.92
CA ARG A 214 -10.27 -6.44 15.15
C ARG A 214 -10.41 -7.95 14.95
N LEU A 215 -9.43 -8.69 15.45
CA LEU A 215 -9.41 -10.16 15.42
C LEU A 215 -10.50 -10.76 16.32
N GLY A 216 -11.19 -11.80 15.86
CA GLY A 216 -12.10 -12.61 16.68
C GLY A 216 -13.44 -11.97 17.07
N SER A 217 -13.70 -10.70 16.74
CA SER A 217 -14.99 -10.06 17.02
C SER A 217 -16.00 -10.24 15.89
N GLN A 218 -17.04 -11.05 16.12
CA GLN A 218 -18.24 -11.06 15.28
C GLN A 218 -18.82 -9.63 15.23
N GLY A 219 -18.78 -9.01 14.05
CA GLY A 219 -19.31 -7.66 13.82
C GLY A 219 -18.29 -6.51 13.83
N SER A 220 -16.97 -6.75 13.96
CA SER A 220 -16.00 -5.67 13.73
C SER A 220 -16.01 -5.29 12.25
N SER A 221 -16.31 -4.02 12.00
CA SER A 221 -16.23 -3.43 10.66
C SER A 221 -14.78 -3.29 10.22
N TRP A 222 -14.53 -3.48 8.93
CA TRP A 222 -13.25 -3.13 8.33
C TRP A 222 -12.99 -1.63 8.41
N SER A 223 -11.73 -1.26 8.61
CA SER A 223 -11.24 0.11 8.46
C SER A 223 -11.46 0.60 7.02
N LYS A 224 -11.29 1.92 6.81
CA LYS A 224 -11.07 2.43 5.45
C LYS A 224 -9.78 1.81 4.88
N TRP A 225 -9.62 1.86 3.57
CA TRP A 225 -8.34 1.55 2.93
C TRP A 225 -7.31 2.62 3.29
N SER A 226 -6.05 2.22 3.45
CA SER A 226 -4.91 3.11 3.65
C SER A 226 -4.67 4.00 2.43
N SER A 227 -3.79 4.99 2.59
CA SER A 227 -3.17 5.69 1.47
C SER A 227 -2.48 4.69 0.52
N PRO A 228 -2.42 4.99 -0.79
CA PRO A 228 -1.79 4.11 -1.77
C PRO A 228 -0.29 3.97 -1.50
N VAL A 229 0.19 2.73 -1.50
CA VAL A 229 1.62 2.38 -1.44
C VAL A 229 2.07 2.02 -2.85
N CYS A 230 2.94 2.84 -3.42
CA CYS A 230 3.42 2.71 -4.79
C CYS A 230 4.70 1.90 -4.83
N VAL A 231 4.65 0.73 -5.47
CA VAL A 231 5.76 -0.21 -5.54
C VAL A 231 6.25 -0.31 -6.99
N PRO A 232 7.53 -0.02 -7.27
CA PRO A 232 8.07 -0.22 -8.62
C PRO A 232 8.17 -1.70 -8.98
N PRO A 233 8.31 -2.00 -10.28
CA PRO A 233 8.67 -3.35 -10.71
C PRO A 233 9.96 -3.81 -10.05
N GLU A 234 10.07 -5.12 -9.79
CA GLU A 234 11.30 -5.73 -9.28
C GLU A 234 12.49 -5.37 -10.15
N ASN A 235 12.34 -5.54 -11.47
CA ASN A 235 13.32 -5.10 -12.43
C ASN A 235 13.04 -3.65 -12.85
N PRO A 236 13.94 -2.71 -12.56
CA PRO A 236 13.76 -1.34 -13.03
C PRO A 236 13.68 -1.29 -14.56
N PRO A 237 12.80 -0.43 -15.12
CA PRO A 237 12.62 -0.33 -16.56
C PRO A 237 13.94 0.01 -17.24
N GLN A 238 14.22 -0.68 -18.36
CA GLN A 238 15.40 -0.41 -19.16
C GLN A 238 15.26 0.97 -19.79
N PRO A 239 16.25 1.86 -19.66
CA PRO A 239 16.19 3.14 -20.33
C PRO A 239 16.35 2.91 -21.83
N GLN A 240 15.51 3.53 -22.64
CA GLN A 240 15.75 3.57 -24.08
C GLN A 240 16.91 4.53 -24.35
N VAL A 241 18.05 3.97 -24.74
CA VAL A 241 19.27 4.73 -24.92
C VAL A 241 19.74 4.68 -26.37
N ARG A 242 19.97 5.86 -26.96
CA ARG A 242 20.66 5.98 -28.24
C ARG A 242 22.12 6.31 -28.00
N PHE A 243 23.01 5.51 -28.55
CA PHE A 243 24.45 5.73 -28.47
C PHE A 243 25.00 6.24 -29.81
N SER A 244 25.97 7.14 -29.74
CA SER A 244 26.78 7.54 -30.90
C SER A 244 28.23 7.66 -30.49
N VAL A 245 29.12 7.12 -31.32
CA VAL A 245 30.57 7.18 -31.13
C VAL A 245 31.14 8.09 -32.22
N GLU A 246 31.82 9.15 -31.81
CA GLU A 246 32.52 10.04 -32.76
C GLU A 246 33.75 9.33 -33.35
N GLN A 247 34.25 9.82 -34.49
CA GLN A 247 35.50 9.33 -35.09
C GLN A 247 36.68 9.56 -34.12
N LEU A 248 37.73 8.75 -34.27
CA LEU A 248 38.94 8.91 -33.49
C LEU A 248 39.60 10.26 -33.82
N GLY A 249 39.71 11.11 -32.80
CA GLY A 249 40.42 12.39 -32.90
C GLY A 249 41.93 12.19 -33.04
N GLN A 250 42.62 13.25 -33.49
CA GLN A 250 44.08 13.27 -33.61
C GLN A 250 44.81 13.08 -32.27
N ASP A 251 44.12 13.26 -31.15
CA ASP A 251 44.61 13.01 -29.79
C ASP A 251 44.48 11.53 -29.36
N GLY A 252 44.07 10.63 -30.27
CA GLY A 252 43.90 9.21 -30.02
C GLY A 252 42.68 8.87 -29.17
N ARG A 253 41.72 9.80 -29.04
CA ARG A 253 40.49 9.62 -28.25
C ARG A 253 39.26 9.82 -29.12
N ARG A 254 38.17 9.11 -28.78
CA ARG A 254 36.85 9.23 -29.40
C ARG A 254 35.79 9.47 -28.34
N ARG A 255 34.82 10.33 -28.63
CA ARG A 255 33.77 10.69 -27.67
C ARG A 255 32.62 9.70 -27.75
N LEU A 256 32.18 9.20 -26.59
CA LEU A 256 30.94 8.46 -26.46
C LEU A 256 29.83 9.42 -26.03
N THR A 257 28.79 9.56 -26.86
CA THR A 257 27.59 10.31 -26.52
C THR A 257 26.43 9.36 -26.29
N LEU A 258 25.75 9.54 -25.18
CA LEU A 258 24.59 8.77 -24.77
C LEU A 258 23.38 9.70 -24.70
N LYS A 259 22.36 9.46 -25.53
CA LYS A 259 21.09 10.20 -25.48
C LYS A 259 20.03 9.30 -24.88
N GLU A 260 19.59 9.65 -23.68
CA GLU A 260 18.46 9.00 -23.04
C GLU A 260 17.15 9.43 -23.72
N GLN A 261 16.29 8.47 -23.98
CA GLN A 261 14.91 8.72 -24.38
C GLN A 261 14.02 8.48 -23.16
N PRO A 262 13.07 9.39 -22.87
CA PRO A 262 12.19 9.23 -21.73
C PRO A 262 11.42 7.92 -21.86
N THR A 263 11.66 7.00 -20.92
CA THR A 263 10.90 5.76 -20.82
C THR A 263 9.81 5.99 -19.78
N GLN A 264 8.58 6.16 -20.22
CA GLN A 264 7.46 6.39 -19.32
C GLN A 264 7.05 5.05 -18.70
N LEU A 265 7.34 4.87 -17.41
CA LEU A 265 6.78 3.77 -16.65
C LEU A 265 5.29 4.04 -16.44
N GLU A 266 4.44 3.11 -16.87
CA GLU A 266 3.01 3.21 -16.58
C GLU A 266 2.78 3.04 -15.07
N LEU A 267 2.14 4.03 -14.46
CA LEU A 267 1.82 4.02 -13.04
C LEU A 267 0.33 3.75 -12.83
N PRO A 268 -0.04 2.98 -11.78
CA PRO A 268 -1.42 2.86 -11.36
C PRO A 268 -2.04 4.21 -11.02
N GLU A 269 -3.37 4.32 -11.14
CA GLU A 269 -4.12 5.58 -10.97
C GLU A 269 -3.85 6.25 -9.62
N GLY A 270 -3.75 5.50 -8.53
CA GLY A 270 -3.49 6.06 -7.19
C GLY A 270 -2.04 6.53 -6.99
N CYS A 271 -1.14 6.22 -7.92
CA CYS A 271 0.27 6.60 -7.91
C CYS A 271 0.58 7.73 -8.90
N GLN A 272 -0.41 8.24 -9.65
CA GLN A 272 -0.21 9.34 -10.59
C GLN A 272 0.07 10.64 -9.80
N GLY A 273 1.21 11.28 -10.08
CA GLY A 273 1.60 12.54 -9.43
C GLY A 273 2.32 12.39 -8.09
N LEU A 274 2.36 11.18 -7.52
CA LEU A 274 3.31 10.83 -6.46
C LEU A 274 4.64 10.51 -7.14
N ALA A 275 5.70 11.27 -6.84
CA ALA A 275 7.05 10.86 -7.18
C ALA A 275 7.24 9.50 -6.50
N PRO A 276 7.29 8.38 -7.23
CA PRO A 276 7.42 7.12 -6.54
C PRO A 276 8.78 7.16 -5.83
N GLY A 277 8.97 6.44 -4.74
CA GLY A 277 10.30 6.24 -4.14
C GLY A 277 11.34 5.64 -5.11
N THR A 278 10.97 5.49 -6.38
CA THR A 278 11.78 5.26 -7.58
C THR A 278 12.71 6.43 -7.89
N GLU A 279 13.77 6.56 -7.13
CA GLU A 279 15.01 7.00 -7.75
C GLU A 279 15.60 5.78 -8.47
N VAL A 280 15.17 5.53 -9.72
CA VAL A 280 15.88 4.58 -10.56
C VAL A 280 17.22 5.21 -10.89
N THR A 281 18.29 4.58 -10.44
CA THR A 281 19.64 5.04 -10.68
C THR A 281 20.21 4.33 -11.90
N TYR A 282 20.74 5.09 -12.84
CA TYR A 282 21.38 4.56 -14.03
C TYR A 282 22.90 4.73 -13.97
N ARG A 283 23.63 3.65 -14.24
CA ARG A 283 25.09 3.62 -14.27
C ARG A 283 25.58 3.07 -15.61
N LEU A 284 26.61 3.70 -16.16
CA LEU A 284 27.33 3.28 -17.36
C LEU A 284 28.56 2.48 -16.95
N GLN A 285 28.66 1.22 -17.38
CA GLN A 285 29.81 0.35 -17.18
C GLN A 285 30.55 0.18 -18.50
N LEU A 286 31.85 0.47 -18.50
CA LEU A 286 32.73 0.37 -19.67
C LEU A 286 33.77 -0.72 -19.40
N HIS A 287 33.84 -1.73 -20.27
CA HIS A 287 34.81 -2.81 -20.18
C HIS A 287 35.71 -2.82 -21.43
N MET A 288 37.00 -2.55 -21.26
CA MET A 288 37.99 -2.55 -22.34
C MET A 288 38.41 -3.98 -22.71
N LEU A 289 38.28 -4.36 -23.97
CA LEU A 289 38.54 -5.73 -24.44
C LEU A 289 40.00 -5.97 -24.85
N SER A 290 40.74 -4.90 -25.20
CA SER A 290 42.03 -5.00 -25.90
C SER A 290 43.27 -5.19 -25.00
N CYS A 291 43.14 -5.47 -23.70
CA CYS A 291 44.33 -5.80 -22.87
C CYS A 291 43.97 -6.78 -21.74
N PRO A 292 44.36 -8.07 -21.84
CA PRO A 292 44.35 -8.99 -20.70
C PRO A 292 45.42 -8.63 -19.64
N CYS A 293 46.25 -7.64 -19.95
CA CYS A 293 47.41 -7.16 -19.20
C CYS A 293 47.09 -6.21 -18.03
N LYS A 294 45.86 -5.72 -17.90
CA LYS A 294 45.46 -4.77 -16.83
C LYS A 294 44.44 -5.38 -15.89
N ALA A 295 44.76 -5.38 -14.59
CA ALA A 295 43.88 -5.85 -13.52
C ALA A 295 42.56 -5.06 -13.36
N LYS A 296 42.43 -3.87 -13.98
CA LYS A 296 41.21 -3.04 -13.96
C LYS A 296 40.83 -2.60 -15.39
N ALA A 297 40.18 -3.49 -16.14
CA ALA A 297 39.65 -3.21 -17.48
C ALA A 297 38.23 -2.59 -17.45
N THR A 298 37.58 -2.56 -16.28
CA THR A 298 36.21 -2.07 -16.09
C THR A 298 36.18 -0.72 -15.38
N ARG A 299 35.34 0.21 -15.86
CA ARG A 299 35.05 1.49 -15.20
C ARG A 299 33.54 1.74 -15.16
N THR A 300 33.02 2.16 -14.01
CA THR A 300 31.60 2.50 -13.83
C THR A 300 31.44 4.01 -13.60
N LEU A 301 30.45 4.62 -14.25
CA LEU A 301 30.16 6.06 -14.26
C LEU A 301 28.66 6.30 -14.07
N HIS A 302 28.25 7.49 -13.63
CA HIS A 302 26.84 7.90 -13.65
C HIS A 302 26.40 8.24 -15.08
N LEU A 303 25.16 7.87 -15.42
CA LEU A 303 24.53 8.25 -16.70
C LEU A 303 24.47 9.78 -16.79
N GLY A 304 25.15 10.37 -17.77
CA GLY A 304 25.28 11.84 -17.94
C GLY A 304 26.73 12.34 -17.96
N LYS A 305 27.68 11.59 -17.37
CA LYS A 305 29.11 11.86 -17.56
C LYS A 305 29.58 11.18 -18.85
N MET A 306 29.78 11.97 -19.91
CA MET A 306 30.19 11.47 -21.23
C MET A 306 31.72 11.28 -21.29
N PRO A 307 32.24 10.05 -21.33
CA PRO A 307 33.68 9.80 -21.31
C PRO A 307 34.28 9.83 -22.72
N TYR A 308 35.54 10.23 -22.79
CA TYR A 308 36.40 9.96 -23.94
C TYR A 308 36.97 8.54 -23.82
N LEU A 309 36.83 7.75 -24.88
CA LEU A 309 37.36 6.39 -25.02
C LEU A 309 38.61 6.41 -25.90
N SER A 310 39.48 5.41 -25.78
CA SER A 310 40.55 5.23 -26.77
C SER A 310 40.04 4.49 -28.02
N GLY A 311 40.90 4.31 -29.02
CA GLY A 311 40.62 3.49 -30.20
C GLY A 311 40.48 1.99 -29.95
N ALA A 312 40.61 1.51 -28.71
CA ALA A 312 40.45 0.09 -28.38
C ALA A 312 38.98 -0.37 -28.47
N ALA A 313 38.76 -1.69 -28.48
CA ALA A 313 37.41 -2.27 -28.43
C ALA A 313 36.85 -2.23 -26.99
N TYR A 314 35.55 -1.95 -26.85
CA TYR A 314 34.87 -1.86 -25.55
C TYR A 314 33.51 -2.57 -25.57
N ASN A 315 33.15 -3.19 -24.44
CA ASN A 315 31.75 -3.49 -24.12
C ASN A 315 31.22 -2.39 -23.21
N VAL A 316 30.10 -1.79 -23.60
CA VAL A 316 29.44 -0.71 -22.86
C VAL A 316 28.12 -1.25 -22.35
N ALA A 317 27.91 -1.26 -21.04
CA ALA A 317 26.67 -1.68 -20.42
C ALA A 317 25.99 -0.53 -19.68
N VAL A 318 24.67 -0.41 -19.81
CA VAL A 318 23.86 0.46 -18.95
C VAL A 318 23.16 -0.43 -17.93
N ILE A 319 23.37 -0.10 -16.65
CA ILE A 319 22.83 -0.81 -15.49
C ILE A 319 21.84 0.12 -14.81
N SER A 320 20.57 -0.28 -14.77
CA SER A 320 19.54 0.35 -13.94
C SER A 320 19.52 -0.31 -12.56
N SER A 321 19.22 0.46 -11.51
CA SER A 321 18.99 -0.08 -10.16
C SER A 321 17.91 0.68 -9.41
N ASN A 322 17.11 -0.02 -8.63
CA ASN A 322 16.12 0.54 -7.70
C ASN A 322 16.34 -0.06 -6.29
N GLN A 323 15.39 0.20 -5.37
CA GLN A 323 15.41 -0.32 -4.00
C GLN A 323 15.44 -1.86 -3.88
N PHE A 324 15.08 -2.59 -4.95
CA PHE A 324 15.07 -4.06 -4.98
C PHE A 324 16.34 -4.68 -5.59
N GLY A 325 17.19 -3.86 -6.21
CA GLY A 325 18.46 -4.29 -6.79
C GLY A 325 18.70 -3.80 -8.22
N PRO A 326 19.73 -4.35 -8.89
CA PRO A 326 20.02 -4.03 -10.28
C PRO A 326 19.04 -4.74 -11.24
N GLY A 327 18.64 -4.04 -12.29
CA GLY A 327 17.87 -4.59 -13.40
C GLY A 327 18.74 -5.26 -14.45
N LEU A 328 18.07 -5.71 -15.52
CA LEU A 328 18.71 -6.32 -16.67
C LEU A 328 19.62 -5.32 -17.39
N ASN A 329 20.87 -5.70 -17.62
CA ASN A 329 21.86 -4.87 -18.29
C ASN A 329 21.70 -4.93 -19.82
N GLN A 330 21.72 -3.77 -20.46
CA GLN A 330 21.87 -3.69 -21.91
C GLN A 330 23.33 -3.47 -22.24
N THR A 331 23.90 -4.30 -23.10
CA THR A 331 25.32 -4.23 -23.49
C THR A 331 25.47 -4.01 -24.99
N TRP A 332 26.29 -3.04 -25.36
CA TRP A 332 26.67 -2.75 -26.74
C TRP A 332 28.17 -2.97 -26.93
N HIS A 333 28.53 -3.46 -28.12
CA HIS A 333 29.92 -3.63 -28.51
C HIS A 333 30.39 -2.44 -29.35
N ILE A 334 31.47 -1.80 -28.92
CA ILE A 334 32.18 -0.79 -29.70
C ILE A 334 33.44 -1.45 -30.25
N PRO A 335 33.55 -1.60 -31.59
CA PRO A 335 34.72 -2.21 -32.19
C PRO A 335 35.96 -1.32 -32.02
N ALA A 336 37.14 -1.91 -32.16
CA ALA A 336 38.37 -1.15 -32.27
C ALA A 336 38.30 -0.23 -33.50
N ASP A 337 38.88 0.95 -33.39
CA ASP A 337 38.97 1.89 -34.51
C ASP A 337 39.92 1.32 -35.58
N SER A 338 39.42 1.17 -36.80
CA SER A 338 40.21 0.77 -37.96
C SER A 338 40.49 1.99 -38.81
N HIS A 339 41.55 2.73 -38.49
CA HIS A 339 41.99 3.83 -39.35
C HIS A 339 42.53 3.24 -40.66
N THR A 340 41.74 3.28 -41.73
CA THR A 340 42.11 2.85 -43.09
C THR A 340 42.43 4.04 -43.99
N ASP A 341 43.14 5.05 -43.48
CA ASP A 341 43.81 6.03 -44.32
C ASP A 341 45.27 6.12 -43.90
N GLY A 342 46.13 5.52 -44.71
CA GLY A 342 47.53 5.27 -44.41
C GLY A 342 47.76 3.80 -44.14
N MET A 343 48.17 3.09 -45.19
CA MET A 343 48.74 1.76 -45.15
C MET A 343 49.90 1.71 -44.14
N ILE A 344 49.59 1.52 -42.86
CA ILE A 344 50.49 0.81 -41.95
C ILE A 344 50.03 -0.64 -42.02
N SER A 345 50.34 -1.26 -43.16
CA SER A 345 50.70 -2.66 -43.12
C SER A 345 51.91 -2.72 -42.20
N ALA A 346 51.67 -2.92 -40.91
CA ALA A 346 52.67 -3.58 -40.08
C ALA A 346 52.76 -5.00 -40.63
N HIS A 347 53.40 -5.14 -41.79
CA HIS A 347 54.09 -6.37 -42.11
C HIS A 347 54.97 -6.60 -40.89
N CYS A 348 54.61 -7.59 -40.08
CA CYS A 348 55.55 -8.29 -39.24
C CYS A 348 56.58 -8.95 -40.18
N ASN A 349 57.44 -8.14 -40.80
CA ASN A 349 58.68 -8.58 -41.38
C ASN A 349 59.58 -8.89 -40.19
N LEU A 350 59.41 -10.11 -39.67
CA LEU A 350 60.48 -10.86 -39.04
C LEU A 350 61.65 -10.84 -40.02
N ARG A 351 62.52 -9.83 -39.91
CA ARG A 351 63.86 -9.88 -40.47
C ARG A 351 64.61 -10.93 -39.69
N LEU A 352 64.52 -12.17 -40.15
CA LEU A 352 65.49 -13.20 -39.84
C LEU A 352 66.74 -12.85 -40.67
N PRO A 353 67.90 -12.59 -40.04
CA PRO A 353 69.17 -12.65 -40.77
C PRO A 353 69.38 -14.07 -41.27
N ASP A 354 69.90 -14.18 -42.49
CA ASP A 354 70.24 -15.42 -43.19
C ASP A 354 70.82 -16.50 -42.26
N SER A 355 70.17 -17.66 -42.24
CA SER A 355 70.81 -18.93 -41.92
C SER A 355 70.42 -19.93 -42.99
N ARG A 356 71.38 -20.26 -43.84
CA ARG A 356 71.34 -21.47 -44.67
C ARG A 356 71.20 -22.70 -43.78
N ASP A 357 70.61 -23.73 -44.39
CA ASP A 357 70.49 -25.12 -43.98
C ASP A 357 69.33 -25.50 -43.04
N SER A 358 68.34 -26.16 -43.65
CA SER A 358 67.29 -26.99 -43.03
C SER A 358 67.80 -28.44 -42.87
N PRO A 359 67.05 -29.39 -42.26
CA PRO A 359 66.10 -29.32 -41.14
C PRO A 359 66.41 -30.37 -40.05
N ALA A 360 65.87 -30.22 -38.83
CA ALA A 360 65.19 -31.29 -38.06
C ALA A 360 65.08 -30.95 -36.56
N SER A 361 63.85 -31.11 -36.05
CA SER A 361 63.51 -31.66 -34.73
C SER A 361 64.20 -31.08 -33.48
N ALA A 362 63.47 -30.26 -32.72
CA ALA A 362 62.95 -30.66 -31.39
C ALA A 362 62.52 -29.47 -30.55
N SER A 363 61.34 -29.65 -29.94
CA SER A 363 60.82 -29.03 -28.73
C SER A 363 61.87 -28.40 -27.79
N ARG A 364 61.66 -27.13 -27.43
CA ARG A 364 61.74 -26.65 -26.05
C ARG A 364 61.06 -25.30 -25.88
N VAL A 365 60.16 -25.29 -24.90
CA VAL A 365 59.54 -24.13 -24.27
C VAL A 365 60.61 -23.10 -23.89
N ALA A 366 60.41 -21.85 -24.28
CA ALA A 366 61.11 -20.71 -23.72
C ALA A 366 60.15 -19.52 -23.63
N GLU A 367 59.94 -19.07 -22.40
CA GLU A 367 59.27 -17.82 -22.05
C GLU A 367 59.84 -16.66 -22.87
N ILE A 368 58.95 -15.92 -23.53
CA ILE A 368 59.30 -14.63 -24.13
C ILE A 368 58.60 -13.57 -23.27
N THR A 369 59.37 -13.00 -22.35
CA THR A 369 59.04 -11.77 -21.63
C THR A 369 58.92 -10.63 -22.65
N GLY A 370 57.71 -10.40 -23.14
CA GLY A 370 57.39 -9.24 -23.96
C GLY A 370 57.51 -7.97 -23.12
N ILE A 371 58.48 -7.12 -23.45
CA ILE A 371 58.64 -5.79 -22.88
C ILE A 371 57.40 -4.96 -23.29
N CYS A 372 56.50 -4.71 -22.33
CA CYS A 372 55.38 -3.80 -22.52
C CYS A 372 55.89 -2.35 -22.50
N HIS A 373 55.75 -1.64 -23.62
CA HIS A 373 55.97 -0.20 -23.65
C HIS A 373 55.01 0.51 -22.68
N HIS A 374 55.60 1.20 -21.73
CA HIS A 374 54.94 1.91 -20.64
C HIS A 374 54.31 3.22 -21.17
N ASN A 375 53.18 3.15 -21.88
CA ASN A 375 52.37 4.36 -22.11
C ASN A 375 51.60 4.70 -20.83
N ARG A 376 52.23 5.55 -20.04
CA ARG A 376 51.71 6.16 -18.82
C ARG A 376 50.48 7.00 -19.18
N LEU A 377 49.29 6.46 -18.89
CA LEU A 377 48.04 7.22 -18.90
C LEU A 377 48.13 8.30 -17.80
N ILE A 378 48.29 9.55 -18.21
CA ILE A 378 48.05 10.72 -17.35
C ILE A 378 46.77 11.37 -17.88
N LEU A 379 45.75 11.46 -17.04
CA LEU A 379 44.56 12.28 -17.27
C LEU A 379 44.55 13.38 -16.21
N TYR A 380 44.52 14.64 -16.65
CA TYR A 380 44.29 15.81 -15.80
C TYR A 380 42.79 15.99 -15.55
N PHE A 381 42.47 16.50 -14.36
CA PHE A 381 41.13 16.64 -13.76
C PHE A 381 40.24 17.68 -14.44
#